data_AF-A0A1L6TBU2-F1
#
_entry.id   AF-A0A1L6TBU2-F1
#
_cell.length_a   1.000
_cell.length_b   1.000
_cell.length_c   1.000
_cell.angle_alpha   90.00
_cell.angle_beta   90.00
_cell.angle_gamma   90.00
#
_symmetry.space_group_name_H-M   'P 1'
#
loop_
_entity.id
_entity.type
_entity.pdbx_description
1 polymer ?
#
loop_
_entity_poly.entity_id
_entity_poly.type
_entity_poly.pdbx_seq_one_letter_code
_entity_poly.pdbx_strand_id
1 'polypeptide(L)'
;MPRIIWDSEEQRALEWNIANDKLVAEPNGAKLKRADKKEPIDYTDSNGLVVNLSHSFIKIGDKVLAMAGQGKYLGDGGFGKVKLAEDESGHLYVLKIGHNRGDISGVEKYILKDLKLYQGDAKRIDQPKEMVALHSLRAMEC
;
A
#
# COMPACT_ATOMS: atom_id res chain seq x y z
N MET A 1 -9.51 2.61 -16.85
CA MET A 1 -9.68 2.77 -15.39
C MET A 1 -8.31 2.82 -14.71
N PRO A 2 -8.16 3.54 -13.59
CA PRO A 2 -6.94 3.48 -12.79
C PRO A 2 -6.70 2.04 -12.33
N ARG A 3 -5.45 1.58 -12.39
CA ARG A 3 -5.01 0.25 -11.94
C ARG A 3 -3.55 0.30 -11.49
N ILE A 4 -3.14 -0.63 -10.64
CA ILE A 4 -1.71 -0.90 -10.45
C ILE A 4 -1.20 -1.57 -11.73
N ILE A 5 0.01 -1.21 -12.14
CA ILE A 5 0.62 -1.72 -13.37
C ILE A 5 1.61 -2.80 -12.96
N TRP A 6 1.22 -4.05 -13.21
CA TRP A 6 2.07 -5.22 -13.05
C TRP A 6 2.84 -5.50 -14.34
N ASP A 7 4.06 -6.01 -14.21
CA ASP A 7 4.90 -6.35 -15.35
C ASP A 7 4.39 -7.63 -16.05
N SER A 8 3.95 -8.63 -15.28
CA SER A 8 3.22 -9.82 -15.76
C SER A 8 2.36 -10.42 -14.64
N GLU A 9 1.45 -11.33 -14.98
CA GLU A 9 0.65 -12.05 -13.97
C GLU A 9 1.52 -12.99 -13.12
N GLU A 10 2.57 -13.58 -13.70
CA GLU A 10 3.54 -14.40 -12.96
C GLU A 10 4.29 -13.57 -11.92
N GLN A 11 4.76 -12.37 -12.30
CA GLN A 11 5.41 -11.45 -11.37
C GLN A 11 4.43 -10.99 -10.28
N ARG A 12 3.18 -10.69 -10.64
CA ARG A 12 2.13 -10.33 -9.68
C ARG A 12 1.92 -11.44 -8.65
N ALA A 13 1.72 -12.68 -9.09
CA ALA A 13 1.52 -13.82 -8.20
C ALA A 13 2.74 -14.07 -7.29
N LEU A 14 3.95 -13.97 -7.84
CA LEU A 14 5.19 -14.13 -7.09
C LEU A 14 5.35 -13.07 -5.99
N GLU A 15 5.12 -11.80 -6.31
CA GLU A 15 5.21 -10.72 -5.33
C GLU A 15 4.15 -10.83 -4.23
N TRP A 16 2.92 -11.23 -4.58
CA TRP A 16 1.86 -11.48 -3.60
C TRP A 16 2.19 -12.63 -2.65
N ASN A 17 2.76 -13.72 -3.15
CA ASN A 17 3.22 -14.83 -2.31
C ASN A 17 4.24 -14.37 -1.27
N ILE A 18 5.24 -13.58 -1.70
CA ILE A 18 6.25 -13.01 -0.78
C ILE A 18 5.60 -12.03 0.19
N ALA A 19 4.72 -11.16 -0.30
CA ALA A 19 4.03 -10.18 0.53
C ALA A 19 3.20 -10.85 1.62
N ASN A 20 2.46 -11.90 1.28
CA ASN A 20 1.63 -12.62 2.22
C ASN A 20 2.47 -13.38 3.24
N ASP A 21 3.51 -14.10 2.81
CA ASP A 21 4.45 -14.79 3.71
C ASP A 21 5.06 -13.84 4.74
N LYS A 22 5.49 -12.65 4.30
CA LYS A 22 6.23 -11.70 5.16
C LYS A 22 5.36 -10.72 5.93
N LEU A 23 4.13 -10.42 5.51
CA LEU A 23 3.31 -9.38 6.12
C LEU A 23 2.06 -9.89 6.84
N VAL A 24 1.51 -11.06 6.50
CA VAL A 24 0.23 -11.51 7.10
C VAL A 24 0.34 -11.70 8.61
N ALA A 25 1.47 -12.15 9.13
CA ALA A 25 1.70 -12.30 10.58
C ALA A 25 2.15 -10.99 11.27
N GLU A 26 2.54 -9.98 10.50
CA GLU A 26 3.10 -8.73 11.04
C GLU A 26 2.02 -7.76 11.54
N PRO A 27 2.36 -6.78 12.40
CA PRO A 27 1.41 -5.75 12.80
C PRO A 27 1.14 -4.75 11.67
N ASN A 28 0.00 -4.06 11.76
CA ASN A 28 -0.33 -2.95 10.86
C ASN A 28 0.78 -1.89 10.86
N GLY A 29 1.23 -1.50 9.66
CA GLY A 29 2.32 -0.55 9.44
C GLY A 29 3.62 -1.19 8.98
N ALA A 30 3.74 -2.52 9.04
CA ALA A 30 4.82 -3.27 8.42
C ALA A 30 4.80 -3.09 6.90
N LYS A 31 5.97 -2.88 6.28
CA LYS A 31 6.11 -2.62 4.85
C LYS A 31 7.24 -3.43 4.24
N LEU A 32 6.96 -4.08 3.11
CA LEU A 32 7.99 -4.53 2.18
C LEU A 32 8.28 -3.44 1.17
N LYS A 33 9.56 -3.14 0.99
CA LYS A 33 10.01 -2.13 0.05
C LYS A 33 10.29 -2.85 -1.27
N ARG A 34 9.89 -2.21 -2.35
CA ARG A 34 10.35 -2.63 -3.68
C ARG A 34 11.85 -2.41 -3.79
N ALA A 35 12.50 -3.19 -4.65
CA ALA A 35 13.87 -2.90 -5.03
C ALA A 35 13.93 -1.50 -5.68
N ASP A 36 14.95 -0.72 -5.35
CA ASP A 36 15.28 0.47 -6.11
C ASP A 36 16.65 0.30 -6.78
N LYS A 37 16.98 1.21 -7.70
CA LYS A 37 18.22 1.12 -8.48
C LYS A 37 19.49 1.39 -7.64
N LYS A 38 19.34 1.84 -6.40
CA LYS A 38 20.47 2.24 -5.53
C LYS A 38 20.77 1.17 -4.49
N GLU A 39 19.74 0.51 -3.97
CA GLU A 39 19.84 -0.57 -3.00
C GLU A 39 18.91 -1.71 -3.47
N PRO A 40 19.45 -2.71 -4.18
CA PRO A 40 18.69 -3.92 -4.48
C PRO A 40 18.32 -4.59 -3.15
N ILE A 41 17.04 -4.85 -2.97
CA ILE A 41 16.52 -5.58 -1.81
C ILE A 41 16.10 -6.95 -2.32
N ASP A 42 16.91 -7.93 -1.98
CA ASP A 42 16.66 -9.31 -2.35
C ASP A 42 15.68 -9.93 -1.36
N TYR A 43 14.53 -10.37 -1.87
CA TYR A 43 13.62 -11.26 -1.16
C TYR A 43 13.85 -12.68 -1.64
N THR A 44 13.38 -13.65 -0.87
CA THR A 44 13.53 -15.07 -1.25
C THR A 44 12.16 -15.71 -1.35
N ASP A 45 11.91 -16.40 -2.46
CA ASP A 45 10.70 -17.21 -2.62
C ASP A 45 10.76 -18.50 -1.79
N SER A 46 9.70 -19.31 -1.83
CA SER A 46 9.64 -20.60 -1.13
C SER A 46 10.72 -21.60 -1.57
N ASN A 47 11.34 -21.41 -2.74
CA ASN A 47 12.35 -22.29 -3.32
C ASN A 47 13.79 -21.80 -3.05
N GLY A 48 13.97 -20.70 -2.32
CA GLY A 48 15.29 -20.14 -2.06
C GLY A 48 15.80 -19.20 -3.16
N LEU A 49 14.98 -18.86 -4.16
CA LEU A 49 15.38 -17.99 -5.27
C LEU A 49 15.21 -16.52 -4.90
N VAL A 50 16.18 -15.72 -5.33
CA VAL A 50 16.14 -14.26 -5.15
C VAL A 50 15.08 -13.64 -6.04
N VAL A 51 14.21 -12.83 -5.43
CA VAL A 51 13.14 -12.09 -6.08
C VAL A 51 13.26 -10.61 -5.75
N ASN A 52 13.25 -9.80 -6.80
CA ASN A 52 13.15 -8.36 -6.70
C ASN A 52 11.69 -7.93 -6.83
N LEU A 53 11.16 -7.25 -5.81
CA LEU A 53 9.79 -6.73 -5.87
C LEU A 53 9.77 -5.46 -6.73
N SER A 54 8.86 -5.39 -7.71
CA SER A 54 8.53 -4.17 -8.47
C SER A 54 7.60 -3.25 -7.68
N HIS A 55 6.78 -3.81 -6.77
CA HIS A 55 5.84 -3.08 -5.93
C HIS A 55 6.23 -3.11 -4.45
N SER A 56 5.85 -2.06 -3.73
CA SER A 56 5.98 -2.07 -2.27
C SER A 56 4.65 -2.48 -1.66
N PHE A 57 4.69 -3.28 -0.61
CA PHE A 57 3.50 -3.81 0.06
C PHE A 57 3.41 -3.29 1.47
N ILE A 58 2.21 -3.00 1.98
CA ILE A 58 2.03 -2.56 3.36
C ILE A 58 0.83 -3.24 4.01
N LYS A 59 0.96 -3.58 5.30
CA LYS A 59 -0.18 -4.07 6.09
C LYS A 59 -0.95 -2.91 6.73
N ILE A 60 -2.24 -2.78 6.41
CA ILE A 60 -3.14 -1.74 6.93
C ILE A 60 -4.54 -2.33 7.12
N GLY A 61 -5.14 -2.09 8.29
CA GLY A 61 -6.50 -2.59 8.57
C GLY A 61 -6.63 -4.10 8.37
N ASP A 62 -5.59 -4.83 8.78
CA ASP A 62 -5.44 -6.29 8.65
C ASP A 62 -5.45 -6.83 7.21
N LYS A 63 -5.17 -5.96 6.24
CA LYS A 63 -5.01 -6.31 4.83
C LYS A 63 -3.61 -5.98 4.36
N VAL A 64 -3.09 -6.77 3.43
CA VAL A 64 -1.86 -6.46 2.70
C VAL A 64 -2.26 -5.72 1.42
N LEU A 65 -1.63 -4.57 1.17
CA LEU A 65 -1.91 -3.73 0.02
C LEU A 65 -0.63 -3.49 -0.79
N ALA A 66 -0.68 -3.80 -2.09
CA ALA A 66 0.34 -3.40 -3.07
C ALA A 66 0.17 -1.92 -3.41
N MET A 67 1.25 -1.15 -3.36
CA MET A 67 1.24 0.30 -3.63
C MET A 67 1.72 0.59 -5.05
N ALA A 68 1.10 1.57 -5.70
CA ALA A 68 1.61 2.09 -6.97
C ALA A 68 3.09 2.52 -6.85
N GLY A 69 3.85 2.27 -7.92
CA GLY A 69 5.30 2.52 -8.00
C GLY A 69 5.75 3.95 -7.62
N GLN A 70 7.06 4.20 -7.59
CA GLN A 70 7.60 5.53 -7.30
C GLN A 70 7.00 6.58 -8.23
N GLY A 71 6.75 7.76 -7.68
CA GLY A 71 6.30 8.91 -8.46
C GLY A 71 4.86 8.82 -8.96
N LYS A 72 4.24 7.64 -8.96
CA LYS A 72 2.83 7.42 -9.32
C LYS A 72 1.91 7.82 -8.17
N TYR A 73 1.84 9.13 -7.93
CA TYR A 73 0.93 9.73 -6.95
C TYR A 73 -0.37 10.17 -7.65
N LEU A 74 -1.49 9.97 -6.97
CA LEU A 74 -2.77 10.59 -7.33
C LEU A 74 -2.83 12.04 -6.84
N GLY A 75 -2.02 12.39 -5.83
CA GLY A 75 -1.82 13.75 -5.34
C GLY A 75 -0.58 13.85 -4.46
N ASP A 76 0.08 15.00 -4.49
CA ASP A 76 1.24 15.33 -3.64
C ASP A 76 1.12 16.80 -3.21
N GLY A 77 1.12 17.06 -1.90
CA GLY A 77 0.95 18.41 -1.38
C GLY A 77 1.29 18.54 0.11
N GLY A 78 0.95 19.69 0.68
CA GLY A 78 1.25 20.01 2.09
C GLY A 78 0.62 19.02 3.09
N PHE A 79 -0.47 18.36 2.71
CA PHE A 79 -1.21 17.39 3.54
C PHE A 79 -0.77 15.94 3.36
N GLY A 80 0.39 15.72 2.75
CA GLY A 80 0.92 14.40 2.47
C GLY A 80 0.78 13.99 1.01
N LYS A 81 0.89 12.68 0.79
CA LYS A 81 0.90 12.06 -0.53
C LYS A 81 -0.23 11.08 -0.64
N VAL A 82 -0.78 10.95 -1.84
CA VAL A 82 -1.87 10.01 -2.13
C VAL A 82 -1.41 9.08 -3.24
N LYS A 83 -1.59 7.78 -3.02
CA LYS A 83 -1.28 6.73 -4.00
C LYS A 83 -2.48 5.83 -4.24
N LEU A 84 -2.52 5.23 -5.41
CA LEU A 84 -3.34 4.06 -5.64
C LEU A 84 -2.69 2.85 -4.95
N ALA A 85 -3.52 1.99 -4.38
CA ALA A 85 -3.12 0.69 -3.86
C ALA A 85 -4.15 -0.36 -4.24
N GLU A 86 -3.78 -1.63 -4.15
CA GLU A 86 -4.71 -2.75 -4.38
C GLU A 86 -4.47 -3.90 -3.40
N ASP A 87 -5.52 -4.66 -3.11
CA ASP A 87 -5.40 -5.95 -2.45
C ASP A 87 -5.17 -7.09 -3.46
N GLU A 88 -4.91 -8.30 -2.96
CA GLU A 88 -4.62 -9.47 -3.79
C GLU A 88 -5.78 -9.82 -4.75
N SER A 89 -7.02 -9.54 -4.33
CA SER A 89 -8.23 -9.72 -5.15
C SER A 89 -8.39 -8.66 -6.25
N GLY A 90 -7.51 -7.66 -6.29
CA GLY A 90 -7.55 -6.57 -7.26
C GLY A 90 -8.53 -5.45 -6.91
N HIS A 91 -9.05 -5.40 -5.68
CA HIS A 91 -9.82 -4.24 -5.25
C HIS A 91 -8.90 -3.04 -5.03
N LEU A 92 -9.33 -1.90 -5.54
CA LEU A 92 -8.55 -0.67 -5.48
C LEU A 92 -8.87 0.14 -4.23
N TYR A 93 -7.81 0.74 -3.70
CA TYR A 93 -7.85 1.62 -2.55
C TYR A 93 -7.10 2.90 -2.86
N VAL A 94 -7.51 3.98 -2.21
CA VAL A 94 -6.74 5.22 -2.15
C VAL A 94 -5.97 5.21 -0.84
N LEU A 95 -4.66 5.37 -0.92
CA LEU A 95 -3.77 5.37 0.24
C LEU A 95 -3.23 6.77 0.46
N LYS A 96 -3.73 7.47 1.49
CA LYS A 96 -3.16 8.74 1.96
C LYS A 96 -2.01 8.43 2.92
N ILE A 97 -0.90 9.14 2.74
CA ILE A 97 0.36 8.97 3.45
C ILE A 97 0.74 10.34 4.02
N GLY A 98 0.72 10.46 5.35
CA GLY A 98 1.23 11.65 6.05
C GLY A 98 2.75 11.78 5.89
N HIS A 99 3.25 13.00 5.96
CA HIS A 99 4.69 13.25 6.01
C HIS A 99 5.25 12.82 7.37
N ASN A 100 4.49 13.06 8.44
CA ASN A 100 4.80 12.72 9.83
C ASN A 100 3.63 12.00 10.54
N ARG A 101 3.87 11.53 11.76
CA ARG A 101 2.82 11.04 12.68
C ARG A 101 2.03 12.24 13.22
N GLY A 102 0.71 12.16 13.18
CA GLY A 102 -0.21 13.22 13.60
C GLY A 102 -0.80 14.03 12.43
N ASP A 103 -0.27 13.89 11.22
CA ASP A 103 -0.75 14.56 10.01
C ASP A 103 -2.16 14.11 9.60
N ILE A 104 -2.55 12.90 9.96
CA ILE A 104 -3.89 12.34 9.70
C ILE A 104 -4.69 12.40 11.00
N SER A 105 -5.40 13.51 11.16
CA SER A 105 -6.12 13.84 12.39
C SER A 105 -7.20 12.81 12.76
N GLY A 106 -7.52 12.72 14.06
CA GLY A 106 -8.65 11.90 14.52
C GLY A 106 -9.99 12.32 13.92
N VAL A 107 -10.18 13.62 13.70
CA VAL A 107 -11.38 14.18 13.05
C VAL A 107 -11.47 13.71 11.60
N GLU A 108 -10.37 13.73 10.86
CA GLU A 108 -10.33 13.20 9.49
C GLU A 108 -10.75 11.72 9.47
N LYS A 109 -10.16 10.89 10.35
CA LYS A 109 -10.52 9.47 10.46
C LYS A 109 -11.99 9.27 10.82
N TYR A 110 -12.54 10.10 11.71
CA TYR A 110 -13.94 10.04 12.10
C TYR A 110 -14.87 10.34 10.92
N ILE A 111 -14.61 11.42 10.17
CA ILE A 111 -15.39 11.78 8.97
C ILE A 111 -15.32 10.65 7.93
N LEU A 112 -14.14 10.06 7.71
CA LEU A 112 -14.00 8.95 6.77
C LEU A 112 -14.80 7.70 7.18
N LYS A 113 -14.93 7.43 8.48
CA LYS A 113 -15.78 6.35 9.00
C LYS A 113 -17.26 6.66 8.81
N ASP A 114 -17.68 7.89 9.09
CA ASP A 114 -19.06 8.34 8.92
C ASP A 114 -19.51 8.25 7.45
N LEU A 115 -18.62 8.67 6.53
CA LEU A 115 -18.83 8.55 5.07
C LEU A 115 -18.65 7.12 4.55
N LYS A 116 -18.35 6.13 5.40
CA LYS A 116 -18.08 4.73 5.04
C LYS A 116 -16.95 4.56 4.00
N LEU A 117 -16.00 5.50 3.98
CA LEU A 117 -14.82 5.46 3.11
C LEU A 117 -13.61 4.83 3.80
N TYR A 118 -13.56 4.80 5.13
CA TYR A 118 -12.46 4.26 5.91
C TYR A 118 -12.28 2.74 5.72
N GLN A 119 -11.07 2.31 5.36
CA GLN A 119 -10.72 0.89 5.15
C GLN A 119 -9.60 0.40 6.09
N GLY A 120 -9.02 1.29 6.87
CA GLY A 120 -7.96 0.99 7.83
C GLY A 120 -6.94 2.13 7.94
N ASP A 121 -6.21 2.19 9.04
CA ASP A 121 -5.06 3.07 9.19
C ASP A 121 -3.89 2.34 9.85
N ALA A 122 -2.68 2.86 9.67
CA ALA A 122 -1.49 2.31 10.26
C ALA A 122 -0.42 3.38 10.48
N LYS A 123 0.37 3.23 11.54
CA LYS A 123 1.61 3.96 11.74
C LYS A 123 2.76 3.11 11.21
N ARG A 124 3.64 3.70 10.42
CA ARG A 124 4.84 3.02 9.93
C ARG A 124 5.72 2.61 11.10
N ILE A 125 6.17 1.36 11.06
CA ILE A 125 7.06 0.78 12.09
C ILE A 125 8.46 1.38 11.95
N ASP A 126 8.98 1.45 10.73
CA ASP A 126 10.34 1.86 10.40
C ASP A 126 10.51 3.37 10.16
N GLN A 127 9.42 4.13 10.09
CA GLN A 127 9.44 5.55 9.75
C GLN A 127 8.41 6.34 10.58
N PRO A 128 8.63 7.64 10.82
CA PRO A 128 7.67 8.48 11.54
C PRO A 128 6.49 8.88 10.63
N LYS A 129 5.93 7.97 9.84
CA LYS A 129 4.79 8.23 8.96
C LYS A 129 3.54 7.53 9.47
N GLU A 130 2.39 8.02 9.04
CA GLU A 130 1.12 7.30 9.18
C GLU A 130 0.37 7.31 7.87
N MET A 131 -0.53 6.34 7.73
CA MET A 131 -1.27 6.10 6.50
C MET A 131 -2.71 5.75 6.82
N VAL A 132 -3.63 6.15 5.95
CA VAL A 132 -5.02 5.71 5.97
C VAL A 132 -5.39 5.19 4.59
N ALA A 133 -5.97 4.00 4.56
CA ALA A 133 -6.55 3.39 3.39
C ALA A 133 -8.03 3.78 3.29
N LEU A 134 -8.44 4.22 2.12
CA LEU A 134 -9.79 4.58 1.78
C LEU A 134 -10.33 3.69 0.66
N HIS A 135 -11.63 3.46 0.66
CA HIS A 135 -12.31 2.82 -0.44
C HIS A 135 -12.13 3.67 -1.71
N SER A 136 -11.69 3.05 -2.80
CA SER A 136 -11.74 3.72 -4.10
C SER A 136 -13.19 3.66 -4.58
N LEU A 137 -13.90 4.79 -4.50
CA LEU A 137 -15.22 4.89 -5.11
C LEU A 137 -15.04 4.61 -6.61
N ARG A 138 -15.56 3.48 -7.09
CA ARG A 138 -15.87 3.35 -8.50
C ARG A 138 -16.75 4.54 -8.83
N ALA A 139 -16.35 5.35 -9.81
CA ALA A 139 -17.34 6.14 -10.52
C ALA A 139 -18.39 5.12 -10.98
N MET A 140 -19.55 5.10 -10.33
CA MET A 140 -20.71 4.46 -10.92
C MET A 140 -20.85 5.12 -12.28
N GLU A 141 -20.78 4.32 -13.33
CA GLU A 141 -21.13 4.76 -14.67
C GLU A 141 -22.54 5.36 -14.56
N CYS A 142 -22.63 6.68 -14.75
CA CYS A 142 -23.89 7.37 -14.95
C CYS A 142 -24.40 7.09 -16.36
#